data_AF-A0A964PS62-F1
#
_entry.id   AF-A0A964PS62-F1
#
_cell.length_a   1.000
_cell.length_b   1.000
_cell.length_c   1.000
_cell.angle_alpha   90.00
_cell.angle_beta   90.00
_cell.angle_gamma   90.00
#
_symmetry.space_group_name_H-M   'P 1'
#
loop_
_entity.id
_entity.type
_entity.pdbx_description
1 polymer ?
#
loop_
_entity_poly.entity_id
_entity_poly.type
_entity_poly.pdbx_seq_one_letter_code
_entity_poly.pdbx_strand_id
1 'polypeptide(L)'
;MLKKRVQDIVDLYWAGNVKAGAKQLVIPQNTLYRIVSGETPNPRANVLATIAKFAGTTVEYLLTGEGRGPQTLDAQGRPKSGARSRWYALVDSLYPERGGVREVLDDLPWGLGGLYGVLVPQRFDRSGKALPRQVELQLPRETFLGIGYAWCDVLEEAVRVLGADVVRKRLDAAEFAVAGGCLPFAIHLQRVLPKAQVQRLRKVWDDEL
;
A
#
# COMPACT_ATOMS: atom_id res chain seq x y z
N MET A 1 -4.75 18.50 22.64
CA MET A 1 -3.96 18.69 21.40
C MET A 1 -3.20 17.43 20.98
N LEU A 2 -2.56 16.68 21.89
CA LEU A 2 -1.90 15.40 21.62
C LEU A 2 -2.77 14.39 20.84
N LYS A 3 -4.02 14.18 21.30
CA LYS A 3 -5.04 13.35 20.65
C LYS A 3 -5.06 13.54 19.13
N LYS A 4 -5.21 14.81 18.70
CA LYS A 4 -5.34 15.18 17.29
C LYS A 4 -4.09 14.78 16.50
N ARG A 5 -2.90 15.09 16.99
CA ARG A 5 -1.64 14.79 16.28
C ARG A 5 -1.36 13.29 16.16
N VAL A 6 -1.68 12.51 17.19
CA VAL A 6 -1.55 11.04 17.11
C VAL A 6 -2.60 10.48 16.17
N GLN A 7 -3.83 11.01 16.17
CA GLN A 7 -4.86 10.65 15.19
C GLN A 7 -4.40 10.99 13.76
N ASP A 8 -3.85 12.18 13.51
CA ASP A 8 -3.35 12.60 12.20
C ASP A 8 -2.25 11.65 11.69
N ILE A 9 -1.37 11.16 12.57
CA ILE A 9 -0.38 10.12 12.23
C ILE A 9 -1.08 8.81 11.90
N VAL A 10 -2.08 8.41 12.68
CA VAL A 10 -2.82 7.17 12.39
C VAL A 10 -3.58 7.25 11.07
N ASP A 11 -4.11 8.41 10.74
CA ASP A 11 -4.77 8.68 9.46
C ASP A 11 -3.76 8.69 8.30
N LEU A 12 -2.59 9.30 8.51
CA LEU A 12 -1.52 9.37 7.50
C LEU A 12 -0.95 7.98 7.16
N TYR A 13 -0.64 7.18 8.17
CA TYR A 13 0.08 5.92 7.99
C TYR A 13 -0.83 4.69 7.96
N TRP A 14 -2.03 4.74 8.53
CA TRP A 14 -2.90 3.57 8.60
C TRP A 14 -4.35 3.86 8.20
N ALA A 15 -4.62 5.01 7.56
CA ALA A 15 -5.96 5.40 7.12
C ALA A 15 -7.01 5.33 8.25
N GLY A 16 -6.61 5.69 9.47
CA GLY A 16 -7.49 5.67 10.64
C GLY A 16 -7.60 4.29 11.30
N ASN A 17 -6.99 3.24 10.73
CA ASN A 17 -7.03 1.89 11.30
C ASN A 17 -6.10 1.77 12.52
N VAL A 18 -6.65 2.07 13.69
CA VAL A 18 -5.96 2.00 14.99
C VAL A 18 -5.44 0.59 15.27
N LYS A 19 -6.15 -0.46 14.87
CA LYS A 19 -5.71 -1.85 15.06
C LYS A 19 -4.44 -2.13 14.26
N ALA A 20 -4.40 -1.72 13.00
CA ALA A 20 -3.23 -1.84 12.14
C ALA A 20 -2.04 -1.03 12.69
N GLY A 21 -2.28 0.22 13.10
CA GLY A 21 -1.25 1.07 13.69
C GLY A 21 -0.68 0.51 15.00
N ALA A 22 -1.53 0.01 15.89
CA ALA A 22 -1.12 -0.61 17.14
C ALA A 22 -0.24 -1.85 16.91
N LYS A 23 -0.63 -2.70 15.95
CA LYS A 23 0.14 -3.88 15.54
C LYS A 23 1.52 -3.48 15.02
N GLN A 24 1.61 -2.48 14.15
CA GLN A 24 2.88 -2.07 13.54
C GLN A 24 3.79 -1.32 14.52
N LEU A 25 3.23 -0.53 15.44
CA LEU A 25 3.99 0.18 16.47
C LEU A 25 4.38 -0.71 17.66
N VAL A 26 3.90 -1.95 17.72
CA VAL A 26 4.11 -2.86 18.86
C VAL A 26 3.62 -2.23 20.18
N ILE A 27 2.46 -1.57 20.11
CA ILE A 27 1.78 -0.96 21.26
C ILE A 27 0.45 -1.71 21.44
N PRO A 28 0.00 -1.99 22.67
CA PRO A 28 -1.32 -2.59 22.87
C PRO A 28 -2.42 -1.75 22.20
N GLN A 29 -3.32 -2.40 21.46
CA GLN A 29 -4.39 -1.70 20.71
C GLN A 29 -5.20 -0.76 21.59
N ASN A 30 -5.56 -1.20 22.79
CA ASN A 30 -6.30 -0.37 23.74
C ASN A 30 -5.49 0.85 24.17
N THR A 31 -4.16 0.74 24.30
CA THR A 31 -3.30 1.89 24.61
C THR A 31 -3.33 2.92 23.49
N LEU A 32 -3.15 2.50 22.23
CA LEU A 32 -3.20 3.45 21.11
C LEU A 32 -4.59 4.07 20.97
N TYR A 33 -5.65 3.26 21.10
CA TYR A 33 -7.04 3.71 21.08
C TYR A 33 -7.32 4.78 22.13
N ARG A 34 -6.88 4.58 23.38
CA ARG A 34 -7.06 5.55 24.47
C ARG A 34 -6.30 6.86 24.24
N ILE A 35 -5.19 6.84 23.51
CA ILE A 35 -4.44 8.05 23.13
C ILE A 35 -5.22 8.83 22.05
N VAL A 36 -5.65 8.15 20.99
CA VAL A 36 -6.36 8.78 19.86
C VAL A 36 -7.80 9.20 20.19
N SER A 37 -8.42 8.59 21.22
CA SER A 37 -9.71 9.05 21.76
C SER A 37 -9.56 10.23 22.73
N GLY A 38 -8.38 10.41 23.33
CA GLY A 38 -8.09 11.43 24.34
C GLY A 38 -8.33 10.99 25.78
N GLU A 39 -8.65 9.71 26.00
CA GLU A 39 -8.84 9.11 27.33
C GLU A 39 -7.53 8.96 28.13
N THR A 40 -6.38 9.21 27.52
CA THR A 40 -5.06 9.23 28.17
C THR A 40 -4.37 10.56 27.88
N PRO A 41 -4.56 11.60 28.72
CA PRO A 41 -3.96 12.91 28.49
C PRO A 41 -2.43 12.90 28.62
N ASN A 42 -1.88 11.98 29.43
CA ASN A 42 -0.44 11.82 29.66
C ASN A 42 0.01 10.38 29.35
N PRO A 43 0.20 10.02 28.07
CA PRO A 43 0.70 8.69 27.70
C PRO A 43 2.13 8.49 28.18
N ARG A 44 2.52 7.22 28.40
CA ARG A 44 3.90 6.90 28.82
C ARG A 44 4.91 7.38 27.77
N ALA A 45 6.03 7.95 28.23
CA ALA A 45 7.05 8.54 27.37
C ALA A 45 7.60 7.56 26.32
N ASN A 46 7.77 6.28 26.67
CA ASN A 46 8.23 5.25 25.75
C ASN A 46 7.24 4.99 24.59
N VAL A 47 5.93 5.05 24.85
CA VAL A 47 4.89 4.90 23.82
C VAL A 47 4.96 6.06 22.83
N LEU A 48 5.10 7.29 23.32
CA LEU A 48 5.25 8.48 22.49
C LEU A 48 6.56 8.45 21.69
N ALA A 49 7.66 7.99 22.29
CA ALA A 49 8.93 7.82 21.59
C ALA A 49 8.84 6.81 20.44
N THR A 50 8.12 5.70 20.63
CA THR A 50 7.87 4.71 19.56
C THR A 50 7.07 5.31 18.40
N ILE A 51 5.97 6.01 18.70
CA ILE A 51 5.16 6.70 17.67
C ILE A 51 6.01 7.73 16.93
N ALA A 52 6.77 8.55 17.67
CA ALA A 52 7.60 9.60 17.11
C ALA A 52 8.68 9.06 16.17
N LYS A 53 9.40 8.02 16.63
CA LYS A 53 10.44 7.35 15.85
C LYS A 53 9.88 6.76 14.56
N PHE A 54 8.74 6.06 14.63
CA PHE A 54 8.13 5.45 13.46
C PHE A 54 7.72 6.50 12.42
N ALA A 55 7.04 7.56 12.86
CA ALA A 55 6.53 8.61 11.98
C ALA A 55 7.60 9.63 11.53
N GLY A 56 8.86 9.47 11.96
CA GLY A 56 9.94 10.40 11.65
C GLY A 56 9.74 11.80 12.26
N THR A 57 9.01 11.88 13.37
CA THR A 57 8.67 13.12 14.10
C THR A 57 9.37 13.17 15.46
N THR A 58 9.12 14.20 16.25
CA THR A 58 9.65 14.36 17.61
C THR A 58 8.58 14.14 18.68
N VAL A 59 8.98 13.70 19.87
CA VAL A 59 8.05 13.59 21.02
C VAL A 59 7.50 14.96 21.40
N GLU A 60 8.34 16.00 21.32
CA GLU A 60 7.96 17.41 21.48
C GLU A 60 6.80 17.77 20.53
N TYR A 61 6.91 17.47 19.24
CA TYR A 61 5.83 17.71 18.29
C TYR A 61 4.53 17.01 18.69
N LEU A 62 4.59 15.76 19.17
CA LEU A 62 3.38 15.07 19.64
C LEU A 62 2.75 15.80 20.82
N LEU A 63 3.55 16.26 21.79
CA LEU A 63 3.09 16.88 23.04
C LEU A 63 2.64 18.33 22.87
N THR A 64 3.44 19.17 22.22
CA THR A 64 3.24 20.62 22.10
C THR A 64 2.75 21.01 20.71
N GLY A 65 3.26 20.34 19.67
CA GLY A 65 3.10 20.75 18.28
C GLY A 65 4.32 21.48 17.72
N GLU A 66 5.32 21.73 18.57
CA GLU A 66 6.59 22.36 18.23
C GLU A 66 7.64 21.30 17.88
N GLY A 67 8.65 21.66 17.08
CA GLY A 67 9.67 20.72 16.62
C GLY A 67 9.36 20.08 15.27
N ARG A 68 10.00 18.94 14.98
CA ARG A 68 9.89 18.27 13.68
C ARG A 68 8.61 17.44 13.63
N GLY A 69 7.72 17.75 12.68
CA GLY A 69 6.50 16.99 12.37
C GLY A 69 6.74 15.67 11.63
N PRO A 70 5.68 14.88 11.34
CA PRO A 70 5.81 13.60 10.65
C PRO A 70 6.38 13.78 9.24
N GLN A 71 7.21 12.82 8.81
CA GLN A 71 7.72 12.81 7.44
C GLN A 71 6.59 12.44 6.48
N THR A 72 6.05 13.44 5.78
CA THR A 72 4.97 13.24 4.81
C THR A 72 5.47 12.85 3.44
N LEU A 73 6.76 13.05 3.13
CA LEU A 73 7.39 12.77 1.84
C LEU A 73 8.64 11.89 1.98
N ASP A 74 8.95 11.08 0.98
CA ASP A 74 10.21 10.34 0.85
C ASP A 74 11.33 11.20 0.23
N ALA A 75 12.51 10.61 0.06
CA ALA A 75 13.69 11.29 -0.50
C ALA A 75 13.52 11.71 -1.97
N GLN A 76 12.46 11.24 -2.64
CA GLN A 76 12.08 11.56 -4.01
C GLN A 76 10.89 12.55 -4.06
N GLY A 77 10.47 13.09 -2.91
CA GLY A 77 9.37 14.05 -2.80
C GLY A 77 7.97 13.43 -2.89
N ARG A 78 7.83 12.10 -2.76
CA ARG A 78 6.54 11.40 -2.89
C ARG A 78 5.91 11.13 -1.52
N PRO A 79 4.57 11.15 -1.38
CA PRO A 79 3.93 10.97 -0.09
C PRO A 79 4.20 9.62 0.59
N LYS A 80 4.66 9.62 1.85
CA LYS A 80 4.69 8.42 2.71
C LYS A 80 3.29 8.19 3.29
N SER A 81 2.60 7.15 2.80
CA SER A 81 1.40 6.58 3.43
C SER A 81 1.61 5.08 3.63
N GLY A 82 0.89 4.44 4.56
CA GLY A 82 1.14 3.04 4.96
C GLY A 82 1.24 2.04 3.82
N ALA A 83 0.20 1.95 2.98
CA ALA A 83 0.18 1.06 1.82
C ALA A 83 1.28 1.39 0.82
N ARG A 84 1.57 2.68 0.61
CA ARG A 84 2.56 3.15 -0.36
C ARG A 84 3.98 2.87 0.09
N SER A 85 4.29 3.11 1.36
CA SER A 85 5.58 2.76 1.97
C SER A 85 5.78 1.25 2.02
N ARG A 86 4.73 0.47 2.33
CA ARG A 86 4.77 -1.00 2.30
C ARG A 86 5.03 -1.52 0.88
N TRP A 87 4.33 -0.95 -0.09
CA TRP A 87 4.48 -1.31 -1.50
C TRP A 87 5.90 -1.07 -2.01
N TYR A 88 6.45 0.14 -1.83
CA TYR A 88 7.80 0.43 -2.31
C TYR A 88 8.86 -0.46 -1.64
N ALA A 89 8.73 -0.76 -0.35
CA ALA A 89 9.64 -1.68 0.33
C ALA A 89 9.60 -3.09 -0.28
N LEU A 90 8.42 -3.57 -0.68
CA LEU A 90 8.25 -4.85 -1.34
C LEU A 90 8.84 -4.85 -2.74
N VAL A 91 8.57 -3.81 -3.53
CA VAL A 91 9.14 -3.65 -4.88
C VAL A 91 10.66 -3.57 -4.84
N ASP A 92 11.24 -2.80 -3.91
CA ASP A 92 12.70 -2.74 -3.69
C ASP A 92 13.29 -4.11 -3.34
N SER A 93 12.60 -4.92 -2.53
CA SER A 93 13.07 -6.27 -2.18
C SER A 93 13.03 -7.24 -3.36
N LEU A 94 12.02 -7.09 -4.23
CA LEU A 94 11.87 -7.89 -5.43
C LEU A 94 12.84 -7.44 -6.52
N TYR A 95 13.15 -6.16 -6.62
CA TYR A 95 14.01 -5.58 -7.66
C TYR A 95 15.04 -4.62 -7.04
N PRO A 96 16.09 -5.15 -6.38
CA PRO A 96 17.11 -4.32 -5.77
C PRO A 96 17.88 -3.50 -6.81
N GLU A 97 18.00 -4.00 -8.04
CA GLU A 97 18.53 -3.27 -9.19
C GLU A 97 17.40 -2.59 -9.98
N ARG A 98 17.70 -1.47 -10.65
CA ARG A 98 16.72 -0.76 -11.49
C ARG A 98 16.48 -1.50 -12.81
N GLY A 99 15.23 -1.52 -13.30
CA GLY A 99 14.83 -2.15 -14.57
C GLY A 99 13.35 -1.91 -14.92
N GLY A 100 12.93 -2.28 -16.14
CA GLY A 100 11.60 -1.92 -16.67
C GLY A 100 10.40 -2.42 -15.85
N VAL A 101 10.43 -3.68 -15.39
CA VAL A 101 9.33 -4.25 -14.57
C VAL A 101 9.24 -3.59 -13.20
N ARG A 102 10.36 -3.12 -12.64
CA ARG A 102 10.36 -2.32 -11.41
C ARG A 102 9.67 -0.98 -11.62
N GLU A 103 9.89 -0.30 -12.75
CA GLU A 103 9.21 0.95 -13.06
C GLU A 103 7.69 0.74 -13.19
N VAL A 104 7.28 -0.36 -13.85
CA VAL A 104 5.87 -0.76 -13.93
C VAL A 104 5.27 -1.06 -12.54
N LEU A 105 6.02 -1.73 -11.67
CA LEU A 105 5.60 -2.00 -10.29
C LEU A 105 5.58 -0.74 -9.43
N ASP A 106 6.53 0.18 -9.58
CA ASP A 106 6.53 1.45 -8.84
C ASP A 106 5.26 2.29 -9.15
N ASP A 107 4.72 2.15 -10.36
CA ASP A 107 3.51 2.82 -10.80
C ASP A 107 2.22 2.07 -10.43
N LEU A 108 2.26 0.74 -10.26
CA LEU A 108 1.20 0.00 -9.57
C LEU A 108 1.24 0.34 -8.07
N PRO A 109 0.15 0.21 -7.29
CA PRO A 109 -1.28 0.22 -7.62
C PRO A 109 -1.86 1.64 -7.84
N TRP A 110 -1.00 2.65 -7.95
CA TRP A 110 -1.40 4.07 -7.95
C TRP A 110 -1.72 4.61 -9.34
N GLY A 111 -1.31 3.90 -10.38
CA GLY A 111 -1.58 4.19 -11.79
C GLY A 111 -2.76 3.40 -12.34
N LEU A 112 -4.00 3.79 -12.02
CA LEU A 112 -5.18 3.31 -12.77
C LEU A 112 -5.10 3.65 -14.26
N GLY A 113 -4.30 4.66 -14.64
CA GLY A 113 -4.04 5.01 -16.04
C GLY A 113 -3.41 3.86 -16.86
N GLY A 114 -2.58 3.02 -16.23
CA GLY A 114 -2.01 1.82 -16.85
C GLY A 114 -3.02 0.68 -16.97
N LEU A 115 -3.77 0.41 -15.89
CA LEU A 115 -4.87 -0.56 -15.85
C LEU A 115 -5.94 -0.29 -16.92
N TYR A 116 -6.34 0.97 -17.11
CA TYR A 116 -7.34 1.35 -18.12
C TYR A 116 -6.77 1.40 -19.54
N GLY A 117 -5.53 1.87 -19.70
CA GLY A 117 -4.84 1.94 -21.00
C GLY A 117 -4.49 0.58 -21.60
N VAL A 118 -4.29 -0.44 -20.76
CA VAL A 118 -3.99 -1.82 -21.18
C VAL A 118 -5.25 -2.67 -21.34
N LEU A 119 -6.28 -2.46 -20.51
CA LEU A 119 -7.52 -3.28 -20.55
C LEU A 119 -8.61 -2.75 -21.49
N VAL A 120 -8.57 -1.47 -21.87
CA VAL A 120 -9.52 -0.88 -22.82
C VAL A 120 -8.78 -0.52 -24.10
N PRO A 121 -8.75 -1.39 -25.12
CA PRO A 121 -8.18 -1.03 -26.42
C PRO A 121 -8.87 0.23 -26.93
N GLN A 122 -8.09 1.14 -27.52
CA GLN A 122 -8.57 2.35 -28.17
C GLN A 122 -9.79 2.01 -29.03
N ARG A 123 -10.98 2.45 -28.59
CA ARG A 123 -12.20 2.20 -29.34
C ARG A 123 -12.28 3.21 -30.47
N PHE A 124 -12.52 2.69 -31.66
CA PHE A 124 -12.82 3.48 -32.85
C PHE A 124 -14.31 3.38 -33.10
N ASP A 125 -14.93 4.49 -33.51
CA ASP A 125 -16.29 4.44 -34.04
C ASP A 125 -16.33 3.73 -35.40
N ARG A 126 -17.53 3.60 -35.99
CA ARG A 126 -17.70 2.96 -37.31
C ARG A 126 -16.99 3.70 -38.46
N SER A 127 -16.54 4.93 -38.24
CA SER A 127 -15.78 5.73 -39.20
C SER A 127 -14.26 5.60 -39.03
N GLY A 128 -13.80 4.82 -38.05
CA GLY A 128 -12.38 4.69 -37.73
C GLY A 128 -11.83 5.86 -36.90
N LYS A 129 -12.69 6.71 -36.33
CA LYS A 129 -12.27 7.82 -35.49
C LYS A 129 -12.13 7.35 -34.04
N ALA A 130 -10.98 7.65 -33.43
CA ALA A 130 -10.72 7.36 -32.03
C ALA A 130 -11.78 8.04 -31.14
N LEU A 131 -12.52 7.25 -30.35
CA LEU A 131 -13.41 7.79 -29.33
C LEU A 131 -12.58 8.45 -28.21
N PRO A 132 -13.08 9.52 -27.57
CA PRO A 132 -12.39 10.16 -26.45
C PRO A 132 -12.06 9.14 -25.36
N ARG A 133 -10.82 9.17 -24.83
CA ARG A 133 -10.47 8.45 -23.59
C ARG A 133 -11.24 9.07 -22.44
N GLN A 134 -12.45 8.59 -22.21
CA GLN A 134 -13.24 8.95 -21.04
C GLN A 134 -13.57 7.68 -20.28
N VAL A 135 -12.74 7.35 -19.30
CA VAL A 135 -13.16 7.20 -17.89
C VAL A 135 -11.89 7.41 -17.06
N GLU A 136 -11.70 8.59 -16.48
CA GLU A 136 -10.94 8.65 -15.24
C GLU A 136 -11.77 7.87 -14.22
N LEU A 137 -11.37 6.64 -13.92
CA LEU A 137 -11.95 5.92 -12.80
C LEU A 137 -11.57 6.69 -11.54
N GLN A 138 -12.47 7.57 -11.09
CA GLN A 138 -12.37 8.21 -9.78
C GLN A 138 -12.78 7.17 -8.74
N LEU A 139 -11.90 6.19 -8.49
CA LEU A 139 -12.06 5.32 -7.33
C LEU A 139 -11.83 6.13 -6.05
N PRO A 140 -12.59 5.90 -4.98
CA PRO A 140 -12.30 6.46 -3.67
C PRO A 140 -10.85 6.16 -3.24
N ARG A 141 -10.21 7.10 -2.52
CA ARG A 141 -8.83 6.96 -2.04
C ARG A 141 -8.63 5.69 -1.21
N GLU A 142 -9.64 5.31 -0.44
CA GLU A 142 -9.68 4.12 0.39
C GLU A 142 -9.58 2.86 -0.46
N THR A 143 -10.25 2.83 -1.62
CA THR A 143 -10.19 1.73 -2.58
C THR A 143 -8.79 1.57 -3.15
N PHE A 144 -8.10 2.67 -3.49
CA PHE A 144 -6.70 2.61 -3.92
C PHE A 144 -5.79 2.05 -2.82
N LEU A 145 -5.96 2.50 -1.58
CA LEU A 145 -5.18 2.01 -0.45
C LEU A 145 -5.43 0.53 -0.17
N GLY A 146 -6.69 0.08 -0.26
CA GLY A 146 -7.09 -1.33 -0.15
C GLY A 146 -6.45 -2.18 -1.24
N ILE A 147 -6.50 -1.72 -2.50
CA ILE A 147 -5.81 -2.38 -3.63
C ILE A 147 -4.30 -2.47 -3.36
N GLY A 148 -3.69 -1.41 -2.83
CA GLY A 148 -2.27 -1.41 -2.46
C GLY A 148 -1.92 -2.38 -1.37
N TYR A 149 -2.75 -2.49 -0.33
CA TYR A 149 -2.57 -3.49 0.71
C TYR A 149 -2.76 -4.91 0.19
N ALA A 150 -3.79 -5.15 -0.62
CA ALA A 150 -4.04 -6.46 -1.20
C ALA A 150 -2.90 -6.91 -2.13
N TRP A 151 -2.34 -5.99 -2.93
CA TRP A 151 -1.14 -6.25 -3.72
C TRP A 151 0.08 -6.60 -2.86
N CYS A 152 0.29 -5.87 -1.77
CA CYS A 152 1.36 -6.18 -0.83
C CYS A 152 1.16 -7.58 -0.22
N ASP A 153 -0.04 -7.89 0.26
CA ASP A 153 -0.36 -9.18 0.87
C ASP A 153 -0.13 -10.35 -0.10
N VAL A 154 -0.56 -10.18 -1.36
CA VAL A 154 -0.41 -11.21 -2.39
C VAL A 154 1.06 -11.47 -2.71
N LEU A 155 1.84 -10.41 -2.94
CA LEU A 155 3.24 -10.54 -3.30
C LEU A 155 4.09 -11.03 -2.13
N GLU A 156 3.83 -10.56 -0.91
CA GLU A 156 4.54 -11.04 0.30
C GLU A 156 4.29 -12.54 0.52
N GLU A 157 3.04 -13.00 0.39
CA GLU A 157 2.73 -14.43 0.53
C GLU A 157 3.35 -15.25 -0.62
N ALA A 158 3.33 -14.74 -1.85
CA ALA A 158 3.98 -15.39 -2.98
C ALA A 158 5.50 -15.52 -2.76
N VAL A 159 6.17 -14.47 -2.26
CA VAL A 159 7.60 -14.49 -1.92
C VAL A 159 7.87 -15.49 -0.80
N ARG A 160 7.03 -15.53 0.24
CA ARG A 160 7.18 -16.47 1.35
C ARG A 160 7.11 -17.93 0.90
N VAL A 161 6.25 -18.23 -0.08
CA VAL A 161 6.02 -19.60 -0.57
C VAL A 161 7.04 -20.02 -1.61
N LEU A 162 7.32 -19.17 -2.60
CA LEU A 162 8.07 -19.52 -3.80
C LEU A 162 9.52 -19.03 -3.78
N GLY A 163 9.85 -18.11 -2.88
CA GLY A 163 11.10 -17.36 -2.89
C GLY A 163 11.05 -16.16 -3.87
N ALA A 164 11.82 -15.12 -3.53
CA ALA A 164 11.83 -13.86 -4.26
C ALA A 164 12.27 -14.01 -5.73
N ASP A 165 13.27 -14.85 -6.01
CA ASP A 165 13.78 -15.05 -7.39
C ASP A 165 12.75 -15.67 -8.33
N VAL A 166 11.95 -16.61 -7.81
CA VAL A 166 10.88 -17.23 -8.60
C VAL A 166 9.78 -16.21 -8.85
N VAL A 167 9.38 -15.44 -7.83
CA VAL A 167 8.38 -14.38 -7.98
C VAL A 167 8.85 -13.32 -8.98
N ARG A 168 10.10 -12.87 -8.91
CA ARG A 168 10.70 -11.93 -9.86
C ARG A 168 10.62 -12.45 -11.31
N LYS A 169 11.12 -13.67 -11.56
CA LYS A 169 11.05 -14.29 -12.91
C LYS A 169 9.62 -14.39 -13.42
N ARG A 170 8.65 -14.61 -12.54
CA ARG A 170 7.22 -14.67 -12.90
C ARG A 170 6.65 -13.28 -13.19
N LEU A 171 6.98 -12.27 -12.39
CA LEU A 171 6.62 -10.88 -12.66
C LEU A 171 7.18 -10.43 -14.00
N ASP A 172 8.46 -10.75 -14.28
CA ASP A 172 9.12 -10.44 -15.56
C ASP A 172 8.45 -11.16 -16.74
N ALA A 173 8.12 -12.45 -16.59
CA ALA A 173 7.46 -13.23 -17.63
C ALA A 173 5.96 -12.89 -17.81
N ALA A 174 5.40 -12.09 -16.90
CA ALA A 174 3.98 -11.78 -16.84
C ALA A 174 3.71 -10.28 -16.84
N GLU A 175 4.61 -9.47 -17.40
CA GLU A 175 4.53 -8.00 -17.43
C GLU A 175 3.12 -7.49 -17.78
N PHE A 176 2.48 -8.04 -18.83
CA PHE A 176 1.12 -7.68 -19.22
C PHE A 176 0.03 -8.10 -18.21
N ALA A 177 0.20 -9.22 -17.52
CA ALA A 177 -0.73 -9.65 -16.47
C ALA A 177 -0.56 -8.81 -15.20
N VAL A 178 0.67 -8.39 -14.89
CA VAL A 178 0.99 -7.47 -13.79
C VAL A 178 0.38 -6.10 -14.07
N ALA A 179 0.53 -5.59 -15.30
CA ALA A 179 -0.10 -4.34 -15.75
C ALA A 179 -1.64 -4.40 -15.75
N GLY A 180 -2.22 -5.59 -15.96
CA GLY A 180 -3.66 -5.83 -15.85
C GLY A 180 -4.21 -5.86 -14.41
N GLY A 181 -3.36 -5.70 -13.40
CA GLY A 181 -3.75 -5.62 -11.99
C GLY A 181 -3.66 -6.95 -11.22
N CYS A 182 -4.11 -6.91 -9.97
CA CYS A 182 -3.92 -8.02 -9.02
C CYS A 182 -4.63 -9.30 -9.45
N LEU A 183 -5.84 -9.21 -10.02
CA LEU A 183 -6.61 -10.38 -10.41
C LEU A 183 -5.99 -11.15 -11.60
N PRO A 184 -5.60 -10.52 -12.73
CA PRO A 184 -4.87 -11.21 -13.79
C PRO A 184 -3.53 -11.79 -13.33
N PHE A 185 -2.81 -11.10 -12.44
CA PHE A 185 -1.59 -11.64 -11.84
C PHE A 185 -1.88 -12.84 -10.91
N ALA A 186 -2.92 -12.76 -10.07
CA ALA A 186 -3.34 -13.87 -9.23
C ALA A 186 -3.75 -15.08 -10.08
N ILE A 187 -4.49 -14.88 -11.18
CA ILE A 187 -4.84 -15.91 -12.19
C ILE A 187 -3.57 -16.52 -12.81
N HIS A 188 -2.58 -15.70 -13.15
CA HIS A 188 -1.28 -16.18 -13.63
C HIS A 188 -0.59 -17.06 -12.57
N LEU A 189 -0.61 -16.63 -11.31
CA LEU A 189 -0.07 -17.40 -10.19
C LEU A 189 -0.83 -18.73 -9.97
N GLN A 190 -2.12 -18.83 -10.28
CA GLN A 190 -2.87 -20.10 -10.13
C GLN A 190 -2.35 -21.25 -10.99
N ARG A 191 -1.64 -20.92 -12.08
CA ARG A 191 -1.03 -21.93 -12.96
C ARG A 191 0.23 -22.54 -12.37
N VAL A 192 0.78 -21.93 -11.32
CA VAL A 192 2.08 -22.29 -10.74
C VAL A 192 2.03 -22.50 -9.22
N LEU A 193 0.96 -22.06 -8.56
CA LEU A 193 0.72 -22.27 -7.13
C LEU A 193 -0.26 -23.42 -6.87
N PRO A 194 -0.05 -24.18 -5.77
CA PRO A 194 -1.06 -25.09 -5.24
C PRO A 194 -2.42 -24.39 -5.03
N LYS A 195 -3.50 -25.09 -5.42
CA LYS A 195 -4.89 -24.59 -5.35
C LYS A 195 -5.29 -24.00 -3.99
N ALA A 196 -4.76 -24.55 -2.89
CA ALA A 196 -5.02 -24.05 -1.54
C ALA A 196 -4.46 -22.63 -1.29
N GLN A 197 -3.28 -22.32 -1.83
CA GLN A 197 -2.66 -21.00 -1.68
C GLN A 197 -3.34 -19.96 -2.58
N VAL A 198 -3.74 -20.38 -3.79
CA VAL A 198 -4.58 -19.59 -4.69
C VAL A 198 -5.90 -19.19 -4.02
N GLN A 199 -6.57 -20.13 -3.36
CA GLN A 199 -7.80 -19.84 -2.65
C GLN A 199 -7.59 -18.90 -1.46
N ARG A 200 -6.42 -18.97 -0.80
CA ARG A 200 -6.04 -18.05 0.27
C ARG A 200 -5.83 -16.63 -0.26
N LEU A 201 -5.11 -16.48 -1.36
CA LEU A 201 -4.88 -15.19 -2.04
C LEU A 201 -6.19 -14.58 -2.53
N ARG A 202 -7.06 -15.42 -3.13
CA ARG A 202 -8.39 -15.00 -3.59
C ARG A 202 -9.27 -14.56 -2.42
N LYS A 203 -9.23 -15.29 -1.30
CA LYS A 203 -9.97 -14.91 -0.09
C LYS A 203 -9.51 -13.55 0.47
N VAL A 204 -8.21 -13.32 0.56
CA VAL A 204 -7.67 -12.01 1.00
C VAL A 204 -8.15 -10.89 0.08
N TRP A 205 -8.19 -11.12 -1.24
CA TRP A 205 -8.71 -10.16 -2.20
C TRP A 205 -10.22 -9.92 -2.05
N ASP A 206 -11.01 -10.99 -1.91
CA ASP A 206 -12.46 -10.92 -1.77
C ASP A 206 -12.88 -10.29 -0.41
N ASP A 207 -12.03 -10.38 0.63
CA ASP A 207 -12.27 -9.80 1.96
C ASP A 207 -11.88 -8.29 2.04
N GLU A 208 -11.09 -7.77 1.10
CA GLU A 208 -10.54 -6.39 1.09
C GLU A 208 -11.19 -5.47 0.02
N LEU A 209 -12.10 -6.00 -0.82
CA LEU A 209 -12.92 -5.25 -1.79
C LEU A 209 -14.39 -5.19 -1.37
#